data_AF-A0A7X6LZN0-F1
#
_entry.id   AF-A0A7X6LZN0-F1
#
_cell.length_a   1.000
_cell.length_b   1.000
_cell.length_c   1.000
_cell.angle_alpha   90.00
_cell.angle_beta   90.00
_cell.angle_gamma   90.00
#
_symmetry.space_group_name_H-M   'P 1'
#
loop_
_entity.id
_entity.type
_entity.pdbx_description
1 polymer ?
#
loop_
_entity_poly.entity_id
_entity_poly.type
_entity_poly.pdbx_seq_one_letter_code
_entity_poly.pdbx_strand_id
1 'polypeptide(L)' 'MLYTDHGSDFTSHHLEQVLADLKVRAVFSLPGRPRGRGKIERYMRTINQMCLSPLPGYAPRGLPDRAGPARLTPAGT' A
#
# COMPACT_ATOMS: atom_id res chain seq x y z
N MET A 1 16.48 5.54 8.37
CA MET A 1 15.25 5.48 9.20
C MET A 1 14.08 5.21 8.29
N LEU A 2 13.16 4.33 8.68
CA LEU A 2 11.91 4.06 7.99
C LEU A 2 10.77 4.71 8.76
N TYR A 3 10.07 5.66 8.14
CA TYR A 3 8.86 6.26 8.71
C TYR A 3 7.62 5.59 8.12
N THR A 4 6.80 4.97 8.97
CA THR A 4 5.61 4.26 8.52
C THR A 4 4.49 4.34 9.57
N ASP A 5 3.30 3.88 9.22
CA ASP A 5 2.21 3.74 10.18
C ASP A 5 2.34 2.50 11.06
N HIS A 6 1.47 2.40 12.05
CA HIS A 6 1.40 1.28 13.00
C HIS A 6 0.64 0.06 12.44
N GLY A 7 0.61 -0.12 11.11
CA GLY A 7 -0.05 -1.25 10.46
C GLY A 7 0.63 -2.57 10.77
N SER A 8 -0.15 -3.66 10.82
CA SER A 8 0.30 -5.00 11.19
C SER A 8 1.51 -5.50 10.39
N ASP A 9 1.52 -5.20 9.09
CA ASP A 9 2.61 -5.62 8.19
C ASP A 9 3.93 -4.93 8.57
N PHE A 10 3.84 -3.67 8.99
CA PHE A 10 4.99 -2.85 9.39
C PHE A 10 5.46 -3.12 10.82
N THR A 11 4.64 -3.78 11.64
CA THR A 11 4.97 -4.21 13.00
C THR A 11 5.25 -5.71 13.09
N SER A 12 5.44 -6.39 11.95
CA SER A 12 5.70 -7.83 11.90
C SER A 12 7.13 -8.18 12.36
N HIS A 13 7.28 -9.35 12.99
CA HIS A 13 8.60 -9.85 13.42
C HIS A 13 9.58 -10.00 12.26
N HIS A 14 9.09 -10.41 11.08
CA HIS A 14 9.94 -10.54 9.91
C HIS A 14 10.54 -9.19 9.49
N LEU A 15 9.71 -8.14 9.43
CA LEU A 15 10.20 -6.81 9.08
C LEU A 15 11.14 -6.26 10.16
N GLU A 16 10.86 -6.51 11.43
CA GLU A 16 11.74 -6.15 12.54
C GLU A 16 13.15 -6.73 12.37
N GLN A 17 13.26 -8.02 12.05
CA GLN A 17 14.54 -8.70 11.79
C GLN A 17 15.29 -8.08 10.60
N VAL A 18 14.61 -7.90 9.46
CA VAL A 18 15.21 -7.30 8.26
C VAL A 18 15.72 -5.88 8.53
N LEU A 19 14.96 -5.08 9.28
CA LEU A 19 15.38 -3.72 9.63
C LEU A 19 16.59 -3.70 10.58
N ALA A 20 16.67 -4.67 11.50
CA ALA A 20 17.84 -4.84 12.37
C ALA A 20 19.09 -5.20 11.56
N ASP A 21 18.99 -6.18 10.65
CA ASP A 21 20.09 -6.62 9.79
C ASP A 21 20.62 -5.47 8.91
N LEU A 22 19.70 -4.64 8.39
CA LEU A 22 20.03 -3.47 7.58
C LEU A 22 20.44 -2.23 8.39
N LYS A 23 20.43 -2.31 9.73
CA LYS A 23 20.68 -1.18 10.65
C LYS A 23 19.76 0.02 10.38
N VAL A 24 18.52 -0.24 9.98
CA VAL A 24 17.50 0.78 9.73
C VAL A 24 16.56 0.89 10.93
N ARG A 25 16.53 2.05 11.59
CA ARG A 25 15.54 2.32 12.64
C ARG A 25 14.14 2.56 12.04
N ALA A 26 13.14 1.83 12.52
CA ALA A 26 11.72 2.13 12.29
C ALA A 26 11.22 3.29 13.18
N VAL A 27 10.37 4.14 12.63
CA VAL A 27 9.67 5.22 13.34
C VAL A 27 8.20 5.16 12.97
N PHE A 28 7.36 4.83 13.94
CA PHE A 28 5.93 4.65 13.72
C PHE A 28 5.14 5.90 14.08
N SER A 29 4.12 6.24 13.28
CA SER A 29 3.13 7.23 13.68
C SER A 29 2.26 6.70 14.83
N LEU A 30 1.72 7.61 15.65
CA LEU A 30 0.70 7.25 16.64
C LEU A 30 -0.56 6.72 15.93
N PRO A 31 -1.21 5.67 16.47
CA PRO A 31 -2.49 5.20 15.97
C PRO A 31 -3.51 6.35 15.87
N GLY A 32 -4.25 6.40 14.75
CA GLY A 32 -5.27 7.43 14.52
C GLY A 32 -4.74 8.86 14.29
N ARG A 33 -3.42 9.09 14.30
CA ARG A 33 -2.82 10.40 13.98
C ARG A 33 -1.95 10.34 12.73
N PRO A 34 -2.53 10.55 11.54
CA PRO A 34 -1.76 10.59 10.30
C PRO A 34 -0.83 11.81 10.31
N ARG A 35 0.44 11.62 10.71
CA ARG A 35 1.49 12.64 10.57
C ARG A 35 2.12 12.51 9.18
N GLY A 36 2.15 13.62 8.42
CA GLY A 36 3.05 13.77 7.28
C GLY A 36 2.73 12.94 6.02
N ARG A 37 1.52 12.36 5.90
CA ARG A 37 1.20 11.46 4.78
C ARG A 37 0.92 12.15 3.44
N GLY A 38 0.85 13.48 3.39
CA GLY A 38 0.56 14.21 2.15
C GLY A 38 1.50 13.86 0.98
N LYS A 39 2.78 13.55 1.25
CA LYS A 39 3.72 13.16 0.19
C LYS A 39 3.41 11.78 -0.40
N ILE A 40 3.28 10.75 0.45
CA ILE A 40 3.00 9.39 -0.02
C ILE A 40 1.59 9.30 -0.61
N GLU A 41 0.62 9.99 -0.02
CA GLU A 41 -0.75 10.08 -0.58
C GLU A 41 -0.77 10.79 -1.93
N ARG A 42 0.00 11.88 -2.08
CA ARG A 42 0.14 12.56 -3.38
C ARG A 42 0.81 11.66 -4.41
N TYR A 43 1.86 10.94 -4.03
CA TYR A 43 2.53 9.99 -4.92
C TYR A 43 1.61 8.85 -5.37
N MET A 44 0.89 8.23 -4.43
CA MET A 44 -0.06 7.17 -4.75
C MET A 44 -1.25 7.68 -5.57
N ARG A 45 -1.69 8.93 -5.33
CA ARG A 45 -2.69 9.61 -6.18
C ARG A 45 -2.16 9.78 -7.61
N THR A 46 -0.90 10.20 -7.77
CA THR A 46 -0.26 10.31 -9.08
C THR A 46 -0.22 8.97 -9.82
N ILE A 47 0.18 7.88 -9.16
CA ILE A 47 0.16 6.53 -9.76
C ILE A 47 -1.26 6.16 -10.21
N ASN A 48 -2.24 6.38 -9.34
CA ASN A 48 -3.64 6.12 -9.65
C ASN A 48 -4.10 6.89 -10.90
N GLN A 49 -3.75 8.16 -11.01
CA GLN A 49 -4.19 9.03 -12.09
C GLN A 49 -3.44 8.80 -13.41
N MET A 50 -2.14 8.56 -13.37
CA MET A 50 -1.29 8.55 -14.57
C MET A 50 -0.92 7.14 -15.06
N CYS A 51 -0.96 6.14 -14.18
CA CYS A 51 -0.55 4.78 -14.53
C CYS A 51 -1.73 3.79 -14.50
N LEU A 52 -2.58 3.87 -13.48
CA LEU A 52 -3.65 2.89 -13.28
C LEU A 52 -4.96 3.27 -13.99
N SER A 53 -5.24 4.57 -14.13
CA SER A 53 -6.48 5.05 -14.77
C SER A 53 -6.77 4.54 -16.18
N PRO A 54 -5.78 4.28 -17.08
CA PRO A 54 -6.07 3.74 -18.40
C PRO A 54 -6.22 2.21 -18.42
N LEU A 55 -5.97 1.50 -17.32
CA LEU A 55 -6.00 0.04 -17.31
C LEU A 55 -7.45 -0.49 -17.24
N PRO A 56 -7.76 -1.59 -17.97
CA PRO A 56 -9.04 -2.27 -17.84
C PRO A 56 -9.30 -2.67 -16.39
N GLY A 57 -10.51 -2.39 -15.91
CA GLY A 57 -10.91 -2.72 -14.54
C GLY A 57 -10.44 -1.76 -13.45
N TYR A 58 -9.86 -0.61 -13.80
CA TYR A 58 -9.57 0.43 -12.82
C TYR A 58 -10.86 0.97 -12.17
N ALA A 59 -10.96 0.83 -10.85
CA ALA A 59 -12.10 1.25 -10.05
C ALA A 59 -11.65 2.19 -8.92
N PRO A 60 -11.63 3.51 -9.15
CA PRO A 60 -11.27 4.46 -8.11
C PRO A 60 -12.31 4.45 -6.98
N ARG A 61 -11.87 4.74 -5.75
CA ARG A 61 -12.72 4.73 -4.56
C ARG A 61 -13.98 5.58 -4.78
N GLY A 62 -15.15 4.97 -4.57
CA GLY A 62 -16.46 5.62 -4.73
C GLY A 62 -17.09 5.43 -6.11
N LEU A 63 -16.38 4.83 -7.08
CA LEU A 63 -16.99 4.34 -8.31
C LEU A 63 -17.22 2.82 -8.20
N PRO A 64 -18.32 2.31 -8.79
CA PRO A 64 -18.55 0.88 -8.87
C PRO A 64 -17.45 0.24 -9.71
N ASP A 65 -17.01 -0.94 -9.28
CA ASP A 65 -16.03 -1.73 -10.00
C ASP A 65 -16.55 -2.06 -11.40
N ARG A 66 -15.86 -1.54 -12.43
CA ARG A 66 -16.20 -1.78 -13.84
C ARG A 66 -15.52 -3.04 -14.40
N ALA A 67 -14.63 -3.68 -13.64
CA ALA A 67 -13.90 -4.87 -14.07
C ALA A 67 -14.78 -6.12 -14.17
N GLY A 68 -15.93 -6.15 -13.48
CA GLY A 68 -16.59 -7.40 -13.14
C GLY A 68 -15.72 -8.25 -12.19
N PRO A 69 -16.27 -9.27 -11.53
CA PRO A 69 -15.46 -10.11 -10.64
C PRO A 69 -14.32 -10.75 -11.43
N ALA A 70 -13.08 -10.52 -10.99
CA ALA A 70 -11.90 -11.18 -11.55
C ALA A 70 -12.08 -12.70 -11.42
N ARG A 71 -12.43 -13.38 -12.51
CA ARG A 71 -12.55 -14.83 -12.55
C ARG A 71 -11.14 -15.40 -12.64
N LEU A 72 -10.55 -15.71 -11.49
CA LEU A 72 -9.31 -16.48 -11.42
C LEU A 72 -9.63 -17.91 -11.86
N THR A 73 -9.36 -18.23 -13.13
CA THR A 73 -9.36 -19.62 -13.60
C THR A 73 -8.13 -20.29 -12.99
N PRO A 74 -8.27 -21.34 -12.16
CA PRO A 74 -7.11 -22.11 -11.76
C PRO A 74 -6.48 -22.72 -13.01
N ALA A 75 -5.19 -22.50 -13.21
CA ALA A 75 -4.42 -23.16 -14.26
C ALA A 75 -4.53 -24.68 -14.06
N GLY A 76 -4.75 -25.40 -15.16
CA GLY A 76 -5.20 -26.79 -15.18
C GLY A 76 -4.34 -27.77 -14.39
N THR A 77 -5.02 -28.79 -13.88
CA THR A 77 -4.45 -30.08 -13.46
C THR A 77 -4.13 -30.92 -14.68
#